data_AF-A0A8H6U1Y0-F1
#
_entry.id   AF-A0A8H6U1Y0-F1
#
_cell.length_a   1.000
_cell.length_b   1.000
_cell.length_c   1.000
_cell.angle_alpha   90.00
_cell.angle_beta   90.00
_cell.angle_gamma   90.00
#
_symmetry.space_group_name_H-M   'P 1'
#
loop_
_entity.id
_entity.type
_entity.pdbx_description
1 polymer ?
#
loop_
_entity_poly.entity_id
_entity_poly.type
_entity_poly.pdbx_seq_one_letter_code
_entity_poly.pdbx_strand_id
1 'polypeptide(L)'
;MVGEGGGESNEMKVELSSSMRHRGRSRGSPPLLSLSAFVAMVGPQRTQPVPQGHCALCPVPKLLSQCPHSAEGRAFINAELRRLGHSVPQRLPTPTSYAPPITPPRFGNGLFSPGYGHSQSSYSQLAPASSPIGGGPFLSPPLAGGSAPSPTPTPDNADNNESDSETTPSAGNKKRVRISNTNNIHGHIEGAMRGKEVFAWPRTRALPAARTKQADASKRFTRCVQDIIGRCERAATETGCWLQISAQHPFASGAFIHYSSPRLRKEGKSDIVRLTNEFQTMYSGLMAARHRESRDMYGRMVAAETTEKEAREALSASRAAEREATDRLRERENELELLKNQLVIARAAAKGK
;
A
#
# COMPACT_ATOMS: atom_id res chain seq x y z
N MET A 1 34.49 0.66 -64.77
CA MET A 1 33.19 -0.06 -64.80
C MET A 1 32.61 0.04 -63.40
N VAL A 2 31.69 0.98 -63.23
CA VAL A 2 31.05 1.33 -61.96
C VAL A 2 29.74 0.57 -61.92
N GLY A 3 29.57 -0.31 -60.94
CA GLY A 3 28.33 -1.07 -60.73
C GLY A 3 27.49 -0.38 -59.67
N GLU A 4 26.42 0.29 -60.11
CA GLU A 4 25.35 0.77 -59.26
C GLU A 4 24.50 -0.42 -58.79
N GLY A 5 24.32 -0.55 -57.47
CA GLY A 5 23.45 -1.55 -56.85
C GLY A 5 22.45 -0.85 -55.93
N GLY A 6 21.40 -0.28 -56.52
CA GLY A 6 20.25 0.26 -55.81
C GLY A 6 19.33 -0.88 -55.37
N GLY A 7 19.30 -1.14 -54.07
CA GLY A 7 18.34 -2.06 -53.44
C GLY A 7 17.15 -1.28 -52.88
N GLU A 8 16.00 -1.46 -53.51
CA GLU A 8 14.70 -0.91 -53.14
C GLU A 8 14.27 -1.37 -51.73
N SER A 9 14.13 -0.42 -50.81
CA SER A 9 13.46 -0.62 -49.53
C SER A 9 11.95 -0.51 -49.73
N ASN A 10 11.28 -1.66 -49.65
CA ASN A 10 9.83 -1.80 -49.76
C ASN A 10 9.17 -1.33 -48.44
N GLU A 11 8.63 -0.10 -48.46
CA GLU A 11 7.97 0.54 -47.32
C GLU A 11 6.51 0.06 -47.21
N MET A 12 6.26 -0.93 -46.34
CA MET A 12 4.90 -1.39 -45.99
C MET A 12 4.18 -0.32 -45.17
N LYS A 13 3.38 0.51 -45.84
CA LYS A 13 2.35 1.37 -45.21
C LYS A 13 1.25 0.49 -44.60
N VAL A 14 1.23 0.42 -43.28
CA VAL A 14 0.10 -0.14 -42.50
C VAL A 14 -0.93 0.97 -42.29
N GLU A 15 -1.96 1.02 -43.13
CA GLU A 15 -3.15 1.86 -42.90
C GLU A 15 -4.08 1.18 -41.88
N LEU A 16 -3.98 1.59 -40.62
CA LEU A 16 -4.98 1.28 -39.59
C LEU A 16 -6.13 2.28 -39.69
N SER A 17 -7.19 1.90 -40.39
CA SER A 17 -8.45 2.63 -40.47
C SER A 17 -9.25 2.51 -39.15
N SER A 18 -9.18 3.56 -38.33
CA SER A 18 -10.04 3.73 -37.14
C SER A 18 -11.42 4.25 -37.56
N SER A 19 -12.43 3.38 -37.57
CA SER A 19 -13.83 3.73 -37.80
C SER A 19 -14.58 3.76 -36.46
N MET A 20 -14.52 4.90 -35.77
CA MET A 20 -15.25 5.14 -34.52
C MET A 20 -16.51 5.96 -34.82
N ARG A 21 -17.65 5.29 -34.98
CA ARG A 21 -18.96 5.94 -35.14
C ARG A 21 -19.49 6.40 -33.78
N HIS A 22 -19.45 7.70 -33.52
CA HIS A 22 -20.24 8.33 -32.46
C HIS A 22 -21.73 8.30 -32.80
N ARG A 23 -22.53 7.54 -32.03
CA ARG A 23 -23.98 7.73 -31.96
C ARG A 23 -24.30 8.59 -30.74
N GLY A 24 -24.63 9.85 -31.01
CA GLY A 24 -25.28 10.72 -30.04
C GLY A 24 -26.68 10.19 -29.70
N ARG A 25 -26.95 10.05 -28.41
CA ARG A 25 -28.32 9.91 -27.89
C ARG A 25 -28.67 11.14 -27.07
N SER A 26 -29.75 11.76 -27.51
CA SER A 26 -30.37 12.96 -27.00
C SER A 26 -30.85 12.79 -25.56
N ARG A 27 -30.75 13.91 -24.83
CA ARG A 27 -31.23 14.10 -23.47
C ARG A 27 -32.76 14.08 -23.45
N GLY A 28 -33.35 13.17 -22.67
CA GLY A 28 -34.72 13.28 -22.19
C GLY A 28 -34.71 13.78 -20.75
N SER A 29 -35.24 14.99 -20.53
CA SER A 29 -35.44 15.58 -19.20
C SER A 29 -36.60 14.89 -18.48
N PRO A 30 -36.44 14.43 -17.22
CA PRO A 30 -37.58 14.05 -16.40
C PRO A 30 -38.22 15.27 -15.69
N PRO A 31 -39.52 15.19 -15.36
CA PRO A 31 -40.29 16.31 -14.85
C PRO A 31 -39.97 16.67 -13.39
N LEU A 32 -40.05 17.98 -13.11
CA LEU A 32 -39.93 18.57 -11.78
C LEU A 32 -41.10 18.13 -10.89
N LEU A 33 -40.81 17.33 -9.86
CA LEU A 33 -41.74 17.11 -8.76
C LEU A 33 -41.47 18.16 -7.66
N SER A 34 -42.50 18.97 -7.43
CA SER A 34 -42.66 19.93 -6.35
C SER A 34 -42.44 19.29 -4.98
N LEU A 35 -41.41 19.74 -4.25
CA LEU A 35 -41.17 19.41 -2.84
C LEU A 35 -41.83 20.46 -1.95
N SER A 36 -42.95 20.07 -1.35
CA SER A 36 -43.63 20.78 -0.28
C SER A 36 -42.80 20.75 1.01
N ALA A 37 -42.89 21.84 1.77
CA ALA A 37 -42.18 22.14 3.01
C ALA A 37 -42.17 21.02 4.06
N PHE A 38 -40.97 20.64 4.52
CA PHE A 38 -40.75 19.97 5.80
C PHE A 38 -40.13 20.98 6.78
N VAL A 39 -40.96 21.50 7.69
CA VAL A 39 -40.52 22.27 8.86
C VAL A 39 -39.95 21.27 9.88
N ALA A 40 -38.63 21.17 9.96
CA ALA A 40 -37.96 20.39 10.99
C ALA A 40 -37.92 21.19 12.30
N MET A 41 -38.67 20.74 13.30
CA MET A 41 -38.55 21.22 14.67
C MET A 41 -37.16 20.85 15.23
N VAL A 42 -36.35 21.87 15.53
CA VAL A 42 -35.06 21.73 16.22
C VAL A 42 -35.35 21.49 17.70
N GLY A 43 -35.36 20.23 18.12
CA GLY A 43 -35.32 19.86 19.53
C GLY A 43 -33.93 20.13 20.13
N PRO A 44 -33.84 20.43 21.44
CA PRO A 44 -32.57 20.68 22.12
C PRO A 44 -31.66 19.44 22.04
N GLN A 45 -30.44 19.65 21.54
CA GLN A 45 -29.42 18.61 21.40
C GLN A 45 -29.12 17.99 22.77
N ARG A 46 -29.48 16.71 22.95
CA ARG A 46 -28.97 15.89 24.06
C ARG A 46 -27.46 15.74 23.86
N THR A 47 -26.68 16.46 24.66
CA THR A 47 -25.23 16.26 24.77
C THR A 47 -24.99 14.82 25.18
N GLN A 48 -24.27 14.05 24.35
CA GLN A 48 -23.92 12.69 24.72
C GLN A 48 -23.04 12.67 25.97
N PRO A 49 -23.25 11.73 26.90
CA PRO A 49 -22.42 11.61 28.09
C PRO A 49 -20.98 11.30 27.68
N VAL A 50 -20.06 12.16 28.08
CA VAL A 50 -18.61 11.94 27.91
C VAL A 50 -18.24 10.65 28.64
N PRO A 51 -17.44 9.74 28.02
CA PRO A 51 -17.04 8.50 28.66
C PRO A 51 -16.29 8.79 29.98
N GLN A 52 -16.82 8.26 31.08
CA GLN A 52 -16.27 8.46 32.41
C GLN A 52 -15.05 7.56 32.61
N GLY A 53 -13.85 8.12 32.43
CA GLY A 53 -12.60 7.44 32.79
C GLY A 53 -12.40 7.38 34.31
N HIS A 54 -11.57 6.45 34.78
CA HIS A 54 -11.11 6.39 36.18
C HIS A 54 -9.77 7.12 36.32
N CYS A 55 -9.52 7.74 37.48
CA CYS A 55 -8.26 8.41 37.74
C CYS A 55 -7.15 7.41 38.13
N ALA A 56 -6.03 7.42 37.41
CA ALA A 56 -4.88 6.56 37.67
C ALA A 56 -4.02 6.98 38.88
N LEU A 57 -4.23 8.20 39.41
CA LEU A 57 -3.46 8.73 40.56
C LEU A 57 -4.10 8.40 41.91
N CYS A 58 -5.34 7.88 41.92
CA CYS A 58 -5.99 7.51 43.16
C CYS A 58 -5.63 6.07 43.55
N PRO A 59 -5.35 5.80 44.84
CA PRO A 59 -5.12 4.44 45.32
C PRO A 59 -6.36 3.55 45.17
N VAL A 60 -7.56 4.16 45.11
CA VAL A 60 -8.82 3.49 44.76
C VAL A 60 -9.37 4.10 43.47
N PRO A 61 -9.73 3.31 42.45
CA PRO A 61 -10.25 3.83 41.18
C PRO A 61 -11.54 4.62 41.41
N LYS A 62 -11.44 5.95 41.33
CA LYS A 62 -12.59 6.86 41.33
C LYS A 62 -12.86 7.35 39.92
N LEU A 63 -14.13 7.58 39.60
CA LEU A 63 -14.53 8.26 38.37
C LEU A 63 -13.84 9.63 38.32
N LEU A 64 -13.39 10.06 37.13
CA LEU A 64 -12.73 11.36 36.95
C LEU A 64 -13.59 12.51 37.48
N SER A 65 -14.91 12.43 37.38
CA SER A 65 -15.87 13.41 37.90
C SER A 65 -15.97 13.46 39.43
N GLN A 66 -15.37 12.51 40.15
CA GLN A 66 -15.38 12.44 41.62
C GLN A 66 -13.96 12.50 42.21
N CYS A 67 -12.95 12.73 41.38
CA CYS A 67 -11.55 12.69 41.78
C CYS A 67 -10.98 14.11 41.99
N PRO A 68 -10.29 14.39 43.12
CA PRO A 68 -9.66 15.71 43.36
C PRO A 68 -8.50 16.02 42.40
N HIS A 69 -7.99 15.03 41.67
CA HIS A 69 -6.91 15.22 40.70
C HIS A 69 -7.41 15.77 39.35
N SER A 70 -8.71 15.66 39.04
CA SER A 70 -9.28 16.25 37.82
C SER A 70 -9.91 17.61 38.11
N ALA A 71 -9.96 18.50 37.12
CA ALA A 71 -10.63 19.79 37.27
C ALA A 71 -12.15 19.63 37.52
N GLU A 72 -12.78 18.69 36.84
CA GLU A 72 -14.21 18.38 36.97
C GLU A 72 -14.54 17.82 38.35
N GLY A 73 -13.70 16.92 38.87
CA GLY A 73 -13.89 16.35 40.21
C GLY A 73 -13.62 17.36 41.32
N ARG A 74 -12.67 18.28 41.15
CA ARG A 74 -12.54 19.45 42.06
C ARG A 74 -13.78 20.33 42.05
N ALA A 75 -14.37 20.59 40.88
CA ALA A 75 -15.60 21.36 40.77
C ALA A 75 -16.78 20.65 41.45
N PHE A 76 -16.91 19.33 41.24
CA PHE A 76 -17.94 18.50 41.87
C PHE A 76 -17.79 18.47 43.40
N ILE A 77 -16.59 18.21 43.92
CA ILE A 77 -16.31 18.18 45.37
C ILE A 77 -16.60 19.55 45.99
N ASN A 78 -16.21 20.64 45.34
CA ASN A 78 -16.49 22.00 45.83
C ASN A 78 -17.98 22.32 45.81
N ALA A 79 -18.74 21.86 44.80
CA ALA A 79 -20.18 22.02 44.75
C ALA A 79 -20.87 21.23 45.88
N GLU A 80 -20.41 20.02 46.14
CA GLU A 80 -20.96 19.17 47.22
C GLU A 80 -20.63 19.72 48.61
N LEU A 81 -19.40 20.22 48.83
CA LEU A 81 -19.04 20.89 50.09
C LEU A 81 -19.88 22.15 50.34
N ARG A 82 -20.17 22.93 49.30
CA ARG A 82 -21.10 24.09 49.40
C ARG A 82 -22.51 23.65 49.75
N ARG A 83 -22.99 22.55 49.18
CA ARG A 83 -24.32 21.99 49.48
C ARG A 83 -24.42 21.54 50.94
N LEU A 84 -23.33 21.03 51.52
CA LEU A 84 -23.24 20.64 52.92
C LEU A 84 -22.96 21.81 53.88
N GLY A 85 -23.01 23.07 53.41
CA GLY A 85 -22.81 24.25 54.25
C GLY A 85 -21.38 24.45 54.73
N HIS A 86 -20.40 23.74 54.16
CA HIS A 86 -18.99 23.92 54.51
C HIS A 86 -18.40 25.06 53.69
N SER A 87 -17.85 26.08 54.36
CA SER A 87 -17.09 27.15 53.70
C SER A 87 -15.80 26.56 53.13
N VAL A 88 -15.67 26.56 51.80
CA VAL A 88 -14.43 26.12 51.12
C VAL A 88 -13.29 27.05 51.54
N PRO A 89 -12.21 26.55 52.18
CA PRO A 89 -11.07 27.38 52.52
C PRO A 89 -10.47 27.97 51.24
N GLN A 90 -10.40 29.30 51.17
CA GLN A 90 -9.81 30.01 50.04
C GLN A 90 -8.30 29.73 49.99
N ARG A 91 -7.88 29.02 48.95
CA ARG A 91 -6.49 28.78 48.50
C ARG A 91 -5.65 27.85 49.37
N LEU A 92 -5.46 26.62 48.88
CA LEU A 92 -4.24 25.86 49.14
C LEU A 92 -3.12 26.36 48.20
N PRO A 93 -1.88 26.50 48.67
CA PRO A 93 -0.75 26.93 47.86
C PRO A 93 -0.50 25.94 46.70
N THR A 94 -0.29 26.47 45.51
CA THR A 94 0.19 25.73 44.35
C THR A 94 1.54 25.08 44.69
N PRO A 95 1.72 23.76 44.54
CA PRO A 95 2.99 23.12 44.87
C PRO A 95 4.08 23.56 43.90
N THR A 96 5.10 24.18 44.47
CA THR A 96 6.41 24.41 43.86
C THR A 96 7.02 23.07 43.46
N SER A 97 7.44 22.99 42.19
CA SER A 97 8.40 22.07 41.57
C SER A 97 8.98 20.97 42.48
N TYR A 98 8.52 19.73 42.30
CA TYR A 98 9.17 18.54 42.87
C TYR A 98 10.23 17.98 41.93
N ALA A 99 11.39 17.66 42.52
CA ALA A 99 12.53 16.97 41.95
C ALA A 99 12.18 15.55 41.44
N PRO A 100 12.99 14.96 40.53
CA PRO A 100 12.69 13.65 39.93
C PRO A 100 12.82 12.50 40.94
N PRO A 101 12.02 11.43 40.79
CA PRO A 101 12.01 10.31 41.73
C PRO A 101 13.19 9.35 41.51
N ILE A 102 13.72 8.88 42.65
CA ILE A 102 14.68 7.79 42.79
C ILE A 102 14.02 6.47 42.37
N THR A 103 14.65 5.75 41.46
CA THR A 103 14.30 4.40 41.02
C THR A 103 14.50 3.35 42.13
N PRO A 104 13.51 2.50 42.44
CA PRO A 104 13.72 1.34 43.31
C PRO A 104 14.34 0.12 42.56
N PRO A 105 14.99 -0.80 43.28
CA PRO A 105 15.71 -1.94 42.69
C PRO A 105 14.77 -3.01 42.13
N ARG A 106 15.23 -3.61 41.03
CA ARG A 106 14.58 -4.64 40.22
C ARG A 106 14.65 -5.99 40.94
N PHE A 107 13.54 -6.45 41.52
CA PHE A 107 13.41 -7.84 42.00
C PHE A 107 13.13 -8.78 40.83
N GLY A 108 13.85 -9.90 40.80
CA GLY A 108 13.80 -10.90 39.75
C GLY A 108 12.47 -11.67 39.73
N ASN A 109 11.94 -11.87 38.53
CA ASN A 109 10.78 -12.72 38.29
C ASN A 109 11.19 -14.18 38.38
N GLY A 110 10.76 -14.82 39.47
CA GLY A 110 10.68 -16.27 39.60
C GLY A 110 9.56 -16.84 38.74
N LEU A 111 9.90 -17.95 38.08
CA LEU A 111 9.02 -18.95 37.47
C LEU A 111 7.78 -19.24 38.33
N PHE A 112 6.57 -19.06 37.78
CA PHE A 112 5.40 -19.91 38.05
C PHE A 112 4.31 -19.60 36.99
N SER A 113 4.09 -20.53 36.05
CA SER A 113 2.91 -20.57 35.18
C SER A 113 2.05 -21.76 35.59
N PRO A 114 0.81 -21.56 36.06
CA PRO A 114 -0.17 -22.63 36.14
C PRO A 114 -0.90 -22.75 34.80
N GLY A 115 -0.99 -23.99 34.30
CA GLY A 115 -1.62 -24.33 33.03
C GLY A 115 -3.11 -24.01 32.99
N TYR A 116 -3.52 -23.34 31.92
CA TYR A 116 -4.90 -23.28 31.48
C TYR A 116 -5.06 -24.19 30.26
N GLY A 117 -5.89 -25.22 30.42
CA GLY A 117 -6.29 -26.13 29.35
C GLY A 117 -7.10 -25.39 28.29
N HIS A 118 -6.56 -25.30 27.08
CA HIS A 118 -7.33 -24.97 25.89
C HIS A 118 -7.94 -26.24 25.31
N SER A 119 -9.27 -26.34 25.42
CA SER A 119 -10.09 -27.25 24.64
C SER A 119 -9.89 -26.94 23.15
N GLN A 120 -9.21 -27.83 22.42
CA GLN A 120 -9.15 -27.77 20.97
C GLN A 120 -10.54 -28.08 20.41
N SER A 121 -11.20 -27.07 19.84
CA SER A 121 -12.36 -27.26 18.99
C SER A 121 -11.85 -27.73 17.62
N SER A 122 -12.03 -29.01 17.36
CA SER A 122 -11.75 -29.68 16.09
C SER A 122 -12.72 -29.21 15.01
N TYR A 123 -12.29 -28.23 14.21
CA TYR A 123 -12.87 -28.03 12.89
C TYR A 123 -12.16 -28.96 11.91
N SER A 124 -12.85 -30.05 11.55
CA SER A 124 -12.49 -30.95 10.46
C SER A 124 -12.20 -30.15 9.18
N GLN A 125 -10.94 -30.11 8.78
CA GLN A 125 -10.56 -29.75 7.42
C GLN A 125 -10.89 -30.94 6.52
N LEU A 126 -11.99 -30.84 5.77
CA LEU A 126 -12.21 -31.69 4.60
C LEU A 126 -11.28 -31.20 3.50
N ALA A 127 -10.17 -31.91 3.31
CA ALA A 127 -9.34 -31.79 2.13
C ALA A 127 -10.14 -32.30 0.90
N PRO A 128 -10.13 -31.59 -0.25
CA PRO A 128 -10.66 -32.15 -1.48
C PRO A 128 -9.71 -33.23 -2.00
N ALA A 129 -10.27 -34.40 -2.29
CA ALA A 129 -9.60 -35.53 -2.90
C ALA A 129 -8.97 -35.14 -4.25
N SER A 130 -7.65 -35.16 -4.33
CA SER A 130 -6.89 -35.15 -5.57
C SER A 130 -6.73 -36.59 -6.07
N SER A 131 -7.21 -36.85 -7.28
CA SER A 131 -7.10 -38.10 -8.02
C SER A 131 -5.63 -38.54 -8.23
N PRO A 132 -5.36 -39.84 -8.36
CA PRO A 132 -4.01 -40.37 -8.57
C PRO A 132 -3.61 -40.24 -10.04
N ILE A 133 -2.58 -39.45 -10.33
CA ILE A 133 -1.89 -39.49 -11.62
C ILE A 133 -0.53 -40.16 -11.41
N GLY A 134 -0.43 -41.35 -11.99
CA GLY A 134 0.76 -42.02 -12.52
C GLY A 134 2.13 -41.67 -11.93
N GLY A 135 2.69 -42.63 -11.19
CA GLY A 135 4.09 -42.64 -10.83
C GLY A 135 5.01 -42.74 -12.04
N GLY A 136 6.01 -41.86 -12.08
CA GLY A 136 7.22 -42.01 -12.86
C GLY A 136 8.43 -41.88 -11.92
N PRO A 137 9.46 -42.73 -12.03
CA PRO A 137 10.63 -42.67 -11.16
C PRO A 137 11.57 -41.53 -11.59
N PHE A 138 11.55 -40.41 -10.87
CA PHE A 138 12.57 -39.37 -10.99
C PHE A 138 13.65 -39.59 -9.93
N LEU A 139 14.80 -40.09 -10.40
CA LEU A 139 16.04 -40.13 -9.65
C LEU A 139 16.48 -38.69 -9.33
N SER A 140 16.48 -38.33 -8.05
CA SER A 140 17.09 -37.09 -7.57
C SER A 140 18.54 -37.36 -7.16
N PRO A 141 19.51 -36.52 -7.54
CA PRO A 141 20.88 -36.62 -7.06
C PRO A 141 21.03 -36.05 -5.63
N PRO A 142 22.02 -36.52 -4.84
CA PRO A 142 22.27 -36.04 -3.49
C PRO A 142 22.99 -34.68 -3.53
N LEU A 143 22.36 -33.66 -2.94
CA LEU A 143 22.98 -32.36 -2.68
C LEU A 143 23.80 -32.46 -1.38
N ALA A 144 25.12 -32.39 -1.56
CA ALA A 144 26.11 -32.27 -0.51
C ALA A 144 25.92 -30.97 0.29
N GLY A 145 26.19 -31.08 1.59
CA GLY A 145 26.09 -30.00 2.56
C GLY A 145 26.95 -28.79 2.23
N GLY A 146 26.32 -27.62 2.24
CA GLY A 146 26.97 -26.31 2.27
C GLY A 146 26.72 -25.66 3.62
N SER A 147 27.80 -25.43 4.36
CA SER A 147 27.86 -24.78 5.65
C SER A 147 27.18 -23.40 5.65
N ALA A 148 26.41 -23.14 6.71
CA ALA A 148 25.80 -21.85 6.98
C ALA A 148 26.88 -20.79 7.29
N PRO A 149 26.86 -19.61 6.64
CA PRO A 149 27.65 -18.47 7.07
C PRO A 149 26.98 -17.75 8.25
N SER A 150 27.79 -17.50 9.29
CA SER A 150 27.49 -16.65 10.45
C SER A 150 26.91 -15.29 10.07
N PRO A 151 25.93 -14.75 10.82
CA PRO A 151 25.48 -13.38 10.65
C PRO A 151 26.52 -12.39 11.19
N THR A 152 27.03 -11.55 10.29
CA THR A 152 27.84 -10.37 10.62
C THR A 152 26.93 -9.29 11.22
N PRO A 153 27.30 -8.67 12.37
CA PRO A 153 26.55 -7.55 12.93
C PRO A 153 26.71 -6.30 12.05
N THR A 154 25.61 -5.82 11.49
CA THR A 154 25.54 -4.52 10.83
C THR A 154 25.56 -3.38 11.87
N PRO A 155 26.34 -2.31 11.66
CA PRO A 155 26.34 -1.16 12.56
C PRO A 155 25.07 -0.33 12.40
N ASP A 156 24.64 0.22 13.53
CA ASP A 156 23.53 1.14 13.72
C ASP A 156 23.54 2.26 12.67
N ASN A 157 22.53 2.27 11.79
CA ASN A 157 22.32 3.35 10.85
C ASN A 157 21.37 4.37 11.46
N ALA A 158 21.97 5.53 11.72
CA ALA A 158 21.45 6.76 12.29
C ALA A 158 20.00 7.10 11.96
N ASP A 159 19.33 7.58 13.01
CA ASP A 159 18.10 8.36 13.04
C ASP A 159 18.04 9.41 11.92
N ASN A 160 17.29 9.13 10.86
CA ASN A 160 16.66 10.17 10.04
C ASN A 160 15.35 10.57 10.72
N ASN A 161 15.48 11.30 11.83
CA ASN A 161 14.39 12.05 12.44
C ASN A 161 14.26 13.37 11.68
N GLU A 162 13.67 13.32 10.47
CA GLU A 162 13.18 14.52 9.77
C GLU A 162 12.11 15.16 10.66
N SER A 163 12.54 16.10 11.48
CA SER A 163 11.68 17.06 12.16
C SER A 163 11.10 17.99 11.12
N ASP A 164 10.01 17.56 10.50
CA ASP A 164 9.05 18.44 9.84
C ASP A 164 8.52 19.43 10.88
N SER A 165 9.23 20.56 11.00
CA SER A 165 8.73 21.75 11.69
C SER A 165 7.62 22.36 10.84
N GLU A 166 6.45 21.74 10.84
CA GLU A 166 5.21 22.38 10.43
C GLU A 166 5.01 23.60 11.33
N THR A 167 5.30 24.75 10.74
CA THR A 167 5.04 26.08 11.32
C THR A 167 3.54 26.15 11.57
N THR A 168 3.13 25.98 12.84
CA THR A 168 1.72 25.95 13.22
C THR A 168 1.12 27.33 12.97
N PRO A 169 0.21 27.49 11.98
CA PRO A 169 -0.37 28.79 11.71
C PRO A 169 -1.23 29.22 12.89
N SER A 170 -0.94 30.42 13.39
CA SER A 170 -1.62 31.13 14.46
C SER A 170 -3.15 30.94 14.44
N ALA A 171 -3.71 30.69 15.62
CA ALA A 171 -5.08 30.28 15.92
C ALA A 171 -6.14 31.36 15.61
N GLY A 172 -6.27 31.74 14.34
CA GLY A 172 -7.44 32.45 13.85
C GLY A 172 -8.65 31.51 13.82
N ASN A 173 -9.79 31.96 14.33
CA ASN A 173 -11.08 31.24 14.32
C ASN A 173 -11.55 30.93 12.89
N LYS A 174 -10.96 29.91 12.24
CA LYS A 174 -11.42 29.39 10.95
C LYS A 174 -12.76 28.72 11.18
N LYS A 175 -13.84 29.34 10.68
CA LYS A 175 -15.19 28.75 10.65
C LYS A 175 -15.07 27.33 10.08
N ARG A 176 -15.47 26.34 10.87
CA ARG A 176 -15.40 24.93 10.50
C ARG A 176 -16.28 24.73 9.26
N VAL A 177 -15.66 24.48 8.10
CA VAL A 177 -16.41 24.26 6.86
C VAL A 177 -17.17 22.95 6.99
N ARG A 178 -18.50 23.01 6.88
CA ARG A 178 -19.36 21.83 6.92
C ARG A 178 -19.33 21.17 5.54
N ILE A 179 -18.90 19.91 5.52
CA ILE A 179 -18.83 19.11 4.29
C ILE A 179 -20.25 18.72 3.89
N SER A 180 -20.64 19.07 2.67
CA SER A 180 -21.92 18.74 2.05
C SER A 180 -21.68 18.13 0.66
N ASN A 181 -22.70 17.52 0.06
CA ASN A 181 -22.60 17.03 -1.32
C ASN A 181 -22.28 18.16 -2.32
N THR A 182 -22.69 19.39 -2.02
CA THR A 182 -22.41 20.58 -2.83
C THR A 182 -21.03 21.19 -2.56
N ASN A 183 -20.46 20.97 -1.38
CA ASN A 183 -19.16 21.51 -0.96
C ASN A 183 -18.24 20.36 -0.52
N ASN A 184 -17.78 19.60 -1.50
CA ASN A 184 -16.95 18.41 -1.32
C ASN A 184 -15.46 18.76 -1.54
N ILE A 185 -14.85 19.49 -0.60
CA ILE A 185 -13.45 19.96 -0.69
C ILE A 185 -12.45 18.84 -1.06
N HIS A 186 -12.74 17.59 -0.69
CA HIS A 186 -11.88 16.42 -0.95
C HIS A 186 -12.44 15.45 -2.01
N GLY A 187 -13.45 15.88 -2.79
CA GLY A 187 -14.15 15.05 -3.76
C GLY A 187 -15.08 14.00 -3.15
N HIS A 188 -15.50 13.04 -3.96
CA HIS A 188 -16.34 11.90 -3.56
C HIS A 188 -15.52 10.62 -3.42
N ILE A 189 -15.98 9.67 -2.60
CA ILE A 189 -15.39 8.33 -2.49
C ILE A 189 -15.64 7.57 -3.78
N GLU A 190 -14.56 7.30 -4.52
CA GLU A 190 -14.60 6.44 -5.70
C GLU A 190 -14.98 4.99 -5.35
N GLY A 191 -15.77 4.36 -6.23
CA GLY A 191 -16.21 2.97 -6.07
C GLY A 191 -17.31 2.75 -5.03
N ALA A 192 -17.78 3.80 -4.34
CA ALA A 192 -18.96 3.68 -3.49
C ALA A 192 -20.22 3.47 -4.34
N MET A 193 -20.98 2.42 -4.04
CA MET A 193 -22.18 2.01 -4.80
C MET A 193 -23.38 1.88 -3.85
N ARG A 194 -24.57 2.16 -4.37
CA ARG A 194 -25.87 1.85 -3.74
C ARG A 194 -26.66 0.97 -4.69
N GLY A 195 -26.61 -0.35 -4.45
CA GLY A 195 -27.12 -1.32 -5.41
C GLY A 195 -26.28 -1.30 -6.69
N LYS A 196 -26.90 -1.04 -7.84
CA LYS A 196 -26.21 -0.93 -9.14
C LYS A 196 -25.76 0.50 -9.48
N GLU A 197 -26.15 1.47 -8.67
CA GLU A 197 -25.89 2.89 -8.96
C GLU A 197 -24.68 3.40 -8.20
N VAL A 198 -23.94 4.32 -8.83
CA VAL A 198 -22.83 5.02 -8.19
C VAL A 198 -23.36 5.92 -7.08
N PHE A 199 -22.78 5.80 -5.89
CA PHE A 199 -23.18 6.57 -4.73
C PHE A 199 -22.11 7.60 -4.37
N ALA A 200 -22.36 8.85 -4.73
CA ALA A 200 -21.42 9.97 -4.55
C ALA A 200 -21.32 10.40 -3.08
N TRP A 201 -20.58 9.65 -2.27
CA TRP A 201 -20.34 9.97 -0.86
C TRP A 201 -19.21 10.98 -0.70
N PRO A 202 -19.42 12.18 -0.13
CA PRO A 202 -18.36 13.18 -0.02
C PRO A 202 -17.28 12.75 0.98
N ARG A 203 -16.01 12.93 0.62
CA ARG A 203 -14.88 12.63 1.51
C ARG A 203 -14.79 13.67 2.61
N THR A 204 -14.63 13.21 3.86
CA THR A 204 -14.47 14.11 5.01
C THR A 204 -13.04 14.62 5.21
N ARG A 205 -12.07 13.96 4.58
CA ARG A 205 -10.64 14.25 4.66
C ARG A 205 -9.98 13.98 3.31
N ALA A 206 -8.86 14.64 3.03
CA ALA A 206 -8.02 14.33 1.89
C ALA A 206 -7.53 12.87 1.97
N LEU A 207 -7.38 12.23 0.80
CA LEU A 207 -6.77 10.91 0.72
C LEU A 207 -5.28 11.02 1.04
N PRO A 208 -4.74 10.16 1.92
CA PRO A 208 -3.30 10.09 2.11
C PRO A 208 -2.63 9.56 0.83
N ALA A 209 -1.39 9.99 0.57
CA ALA A 209 -0.60 9.47 -0.53
C ALA A 209 -0.41 7.94 -0.43
N ALA A 210 -0.32 7.28 -1.58
CA ALA A 210 -0.06 5.84 -1.64
C ALA A 210 1.30 5.52 -0.99
N ARG A 211 1.35 4.47 -0.18
CA ARG A 211 2.58 4.02 0.47
C ARG A 211 3.44 3.27 -0.54
N THR A 212 4.69 3.70 -0.70
CA THR A 212 5.68 3.06 -1.59
C THR A 212 6.26 1.78 -0.99
N LYS A 213 6.53 1.78 0.32
CA LYS A 213 7.07 0.62 1.04
C LYS A 213 5.97 -0.41 1.33
N GLN A 214 6.12 -1.60 0.74
CA GLN A 214 5.17 -2.72 0.89
C GLN A 214 4.97 -3.13 2.36
N ALA A 215 6.04 -3.20 3.15
CA ALA A 215 5.97 -3.57 4.56
C ALA A 215 5.09 -2.60 5.37
N ASP A 216 5.24 -1.29 5.12
CA ASP A 216 4.44 -0.25 5.79
C ASP A 216 2.97 -0.28 5.34
N ALA A 217 2.73 -0.54 4.05
CA ALA A 217 1.39 -0.69 3.50
C ALA A 217 0.65 -1.88 4.16
N SER A 218 1.28 -3.05 4.23
CA SER A 218 0.72 -4.24 4.88
C SER A 218 0.44 -4.01 6.37
N LYS A 219 1.40 -3.42 7.12
CA LYS A 219 1.21 -3.10 8.55
C LYS A 219 0.09 -2.08 8.78
N ARG A 220 -0.05 -1.10 7.88
CA ARG A 220 -1.15 -0.13 7.94
C ARG A 220 -2.49 -0.79 7.61
N PHE A 221 -2.52 -1.65 6.60
CA PHE A 221 -3.71 -2.39 6.19
C PHE A 221 -4.28 -3.20 7.36
N THR A 222 -3.47 -4.02 8.04
CA THR A 222 -3.95 -4.85 9.15
C THR A 222 -4.59 -4.03 10.26
N ARG A 223 -3.95 -2.92 10.67
CA ARG A 223 -4.51 -2.00 11.68
C ARG A 223 -5.82 -1.37 11.21
N CYS A 224 -5.86 -0.86 9.98
CA CYS A 224 -7.07 -0.23 9.46
C CYS A 224 -8.23 -1.22 9.29
N VAL A 225 -7.96 -2.47 8.87
CA VAL A 225 -9.00 -3.49 8.72
C VAL A 225 -9.57 -3.89 10.08
N GLN A 226 -8.74 -4.01 11.12
CA GLN A 226 -9.22 -4.25 12.49
C GLN A 226 -10.17 -3.13 12.96
N ASP A 227 -9.77 -1.86 12.77
CA ASP A 227 -10.61 -0.71 13.13
C ASP A 227 -11.94 -0.70 12.35
N ILE A 228 -11.90 -1.03 11.05
CA ILE A 228 -13.10 -1.12 10.21
C ILE A 228 -14.02 -2.21 10.74
N ILE A 229 -13.50 -3.42 11.00
CA ILE A 229 -14.29 -4.54 11.50
C ILE A 229 -14.96 -4.18 12.83
N GLY A 230 -14.24 -3.57 13.77
CA GLY A 230 -14.83 -3.17 15.05
C GLY A 230 -15.96 -2.13 14.92
N ARG A 231 -15.87 -1.20 13.97
CA ARG A 231 -16.95 -0.25 13.68
C ARG A 231 -18.15 -0.92 13.03
N CYS A 232 -17.90 -1.86 12.13
CA CYS A 232 -18.91 -2.62 11.43
C CYS A 232 -19.66 -3.57 12.37
N GLU A 233 -18.95 -4.18 13.31
CA GLU A 233 -19.54 -4.97 14.39
C GLU A 233 -20.46 -4.14 15.28
N ARG A 234 -20.01 -2.96 15.71
CA ARG A 234 -20.83 -2.05 16.49
C ARG A 234 -22.09 -1.63 15.73
N ALA A 235 -21.94 -1.17 14.49
CA ALA A 235 -23.06 -0.74 13.66
C ALA A 235 -24.08 -1.87 13.42
N ALA A 236 -23.60 -3.08 13.13
CA ALA A 236 -24.45 -4.25 12.93
C ALA A 236 -25.19 -4.66 14.22
N THR A 237 -24.55 -4.52 15.38
CA THR A 237 -25.14 -4.85 16.69
C THR A 237 -26.20 -3.83 17.09
N GLU A 238 -25.90 -2.54 16.94
CA GLU A 238 -26.81 -1.44 17.32
C GLU A 238 -28.05 -1.38 16.41
N THR A 239 -27.89 -1.64 15.11
CA THR A 239 -28.98 -1.46 14.13
C THR A 239 -29.64 -2.77 13.70
N GLY A 240 -29.05 -3.92 14.01
CA GLY A 240 -29.53 -5.22 13.55
C GLY A 240 -29.49 -5.38 12.02
N CYS A 241 -28.61 -4.64 11.34
CA CYS A 241 -28.49 -4.67 9.88
C CYS A 241 -27.75 -5.91 9.37
N TRP A 242 -28.00 -6.27 8.11
CA TRP A 242 -27.19 -7.25 7.39
C TRP A 242 -25.96 -6.55 6.81
N LEU A 243 -24.79 -6.96 7.28
CA LEU A 243 -23.51 -6.40 6.85
C LEU A 243 -22.51 -7.52 6.55
N GLN A 244 -21.81 -7.38 5.42
CA GLN A 244 -20.69 -8.21 4.99
C GLN A 244 -19.55 -7.30 4.54
N ILE A 245 -18.33 -7.58 5.00
CA ILE A 245 -17.11 -6.91 4.52
C ILE A 245 -16.06 -7.95 4.23
N SER A 246 -15.35 -7.78 3.12
CA SER A 246 -14.20 -8.59 2.73
C SER A 246 -13.08 -7.66 2.28
N ALA A 247 -11.86 -7.91 2.75
CA ALA A 247 -10.68 -7.12 2.41
C ALA A 247 -9.45 -8.01 2.25
N GLN A 248 -8.69 -7.78 1.18
CA GLN A 248 -7.36 -8.38 1.00
C GLN A 248 -6.37 -7.32 0.54
N HIS A 249 -5.17 -7.35 1.13
CA HIS A 249 -4.04 -6.58 0.66
C HIS A 249 -3.29 -7.40 -0.39
N PRO A 250 -2.92 -6.83 -1.56
CA PRO A 250 -2.36 -7.58 -2.69
C PRO A 250 -0.94 -8.11 -2.45
N PHE A 251 -0.38 -7.85 -1.27
CA PHE A 251 0.94 -8.27 -0.84
C PHE A 251 0.94 -8.92 0.54
N ALA A 252 -0.23 -9.08 1.16
CA ALA A 252 -0.32 -9.83 2.40
C ALA A 252 -0.21 -11.33 2.07
N SER A 253 0.66 -12.04 2.80
CA SER A 253 0.84 -13.50 2.65
C SER A 253 -0.28 -14.34 3.25
N GLY A 254 -1.29 -13.70 3.85
CA GLY A 254 -2.42 -14.37 4.51
C GLY A 254 -3.68 -14.48 3.63
N ALA A 255 -4.62 -15.29 4.09
CA ALA A 255 -5.98 -15.31 3.55
C ALA A 255 -6.65 -13.93 3.67
N PHE A 256 -7.66 -13.66 2.84
CA PHE A 256 -8.44 -12.42 2.99
C PHE A 256 -9.17 -12.41 4.33
N ILE A 257 -9.36 -11.20 4.85
CA ILE A 257 -10.07 -10.97 6.10
C ILE A 257 -11.51 -10.64 5.74
N HIS A 258 -12.47 -11.30 6.39
CA HIS A 258 -13.87 -10.98 6.22
C HIS A 258 -14.61 -10.92 7.56
N TYR A 259 -15.67 -10.12 7.57
CA TYR A 259 -16.59 -9.99 8.69
C TYR A 259 -18.02 -10.13 8.17
N SER A 260 -18.82 -10.93 8.89
CA SER A 260 -20.24 -11.14 8.61
C SER A 260 -21.03 -10.84 9.88
N SER A 261 -21.99 -9.92 9.80
CA SER A 261 -22.84 -9.51 10.92
C SER A 261 -23.56 -10.71 11.58
N PRO A 262 -23.84 -10.66 12.91
CA PRO A 262 -24.50 -11.77 13.60
C PRO A 262 -25.84 -12.16 12.98
N ARG A 263 -26.64 -11.17 12.53
CA ARG A 263 -27.92 -11.42 11.88
C ARG A 263 -27.76 -12.13 10.55
N LEU A 264 -26.85 -11.66 9.70
CA LEU A 264 -26.57 -12.29 8.40
C LEU A 264 -26.05 -13.73 8.58
N ARG A 265 -25.20 -13.99 9.58
CA ARG A 265 -24.72 -15.35 9.89
C ARG A 265 -25.82 -16.31 10.33
N LYS A 266 -26.88 -15.81 10.98
CA LYS A 266 -28.03 -16.63 11.39
C LYS A 266 -28.96 -16.92 10.22
N GLU A 267 -29.26 -15.90 9.41
CA GLU A 267 -30.29 -15.99 8.37
C GLU A 267 -29.75 -16.49 7.02
N GLY A 268 -28.50 -16.19 6.68
CA GLY A 268 -27.91 -16.44 5.36
C GLY A 268 -26.58 -17.20 5.39
N LYS A 269 -26.46 -18.22 6.26
CA LYS A 269 -25.20 -18.95 6.46
C LYS A 269 -24.63 -19.56 5.17
N SER A 270 -25.47 -20.22 4.36
CA SER A 270 -25.06 -20.84 3.09
C SER A 270 -24.60 -19.80 2.07
N ASP A 271 -25.33 -18.68 1.96
CA ASP A 271 -25.00 -17.61 1.03
C ASP A 271 -23.69 -16.91 1.41
N ILE A 272 -23.41 -16.70 2.70
CA ILE A 272 -22.13 -16.17 3.17
C ILE A 272 -20.99 -17.09 2.75
N VAL A 273 -21.13 -18.40 2.93
CA VAL A 273 -20.08 -19.37 2.55
C VAL A 273 -19.84 -19.32 1.05
N ARG A 274 -20.90 -19.32 0.23
CA ARG A 274 -20.79 -19.18 -1.22
C ARG A 274 -20.07 -17.88 -1.61
N LEU A 275 -20.52 -16.74 -1.07
CA LEU A 275 -19.94 -15.43 -1.37
C LEU A 275 -18.46 -15.35 -0.95
N THR A 276 -18.12 -15.91 0.20
CA THR A 276 -16.74 -15.98 0.72
C THR A 276 -15.86 -16.81 -0.22
N ASN A 277 -16.36 -17.94 -0.72
CA ASN A 277 -15.62 -18.76 -1.70
C ASN A 277 -15.48 -18.07 -3.06
N GLU A 278 -16.52 -17.39 -3.55
CA GLU A 278 -16.45 -16.60 -4.79
C GLU A 278 -15.41 -15.47 -4.68
N PHE A 279 -15.38 -14.76 -3.55
CA PHE A 279 -14.36 -13.76 -3.27
C PHE A 279 -12.96 -14.37 -3.21
N GLN A 280 -12.78 -15.52 -2.54
CA GLN A 280 -11.49 -16.21 -2.51
C GLN A 280 -11.00 -16.55 -3.92
N THR A 281 -11.85 -17.15 -4.75
CA THR A 281 -11.51 -17.51 -6.14
C THR A 281 -11.14 -16.29 -6.96
N MET A 282 -11.91 -15.20 -6.83
CA MET A 282 -11.63 -13.93 -7.50
C MET A 282 -10.25 -13.36 -7.10
N TYR A 283 -9.97 -13.27 -5.80
CA TYR A 283 -8.68 -12.75 -5.31
C TYR A 283 -7.51 -13.65 -5.70
N SER A 284 -7.64 -14.97 -5.60
CA SER A 284 -6.63 -15.92 -6.09
C SER A 284 -6.34 -15.71 -7.57
N GLY A 285 -7.38 -15.50 -8.40
CA GLY A 285 -7.24 -15.17 -9.82
C GLY A 285 -6.47 -13.88 -10.06
N LEU A 286 -6.79 -12.81 -9.31
CA LEU A 286 -6.08 -11.53 -9.39
C LEU A 286 -4.61 -11.64 -8.98
N MET A 287 -4.30 -12.38 -7.91
CA MET A 287 -2.92 -12.62 -7.48
C MET A 287 -2.16 -13.43 -8.52
N ALA A 288 -2.76 -14.48 -9.07
CA ALA A 288 -2.14 -15.29 -10.12
C ALA A 288 -1.86 -14.47 -11.39
N ALA A 289 -2.80 -13.62 -11.81
CA ALA A 289 -2.63 -12.71 -12.93
C ALA A 289 -1.47 -11.72 -12.70
N ARG A 290 -1.40 -11.13 -11.50
CA ARG A 290 -0.31 -10.23 -11.11
C ARG A 290 1.06 -10.91 -11.10
N HIS A 291 1.13 -12.13 -10.56
CA HIS A 291 2.37 -12.91 -10.56
C HIS A 291 2.80 -13.28 -11.98
N ARG A 292 1.86 -13.57 -12.87
CA ARG A 292 2.14 -13.77 -14.29
C ARG A 292 2.72 -12.50 -14.91
N GLU A 293 2.06 -11.36 -14.74
CA GLU A 293 2.55 -10.06 -15.26
C GLU A 293 3.95 -9.73 -14.74
N SER A 294 4.22 -9.95 -13.45
CA SER A 294 5.55 -9.71 -12.86
C SER A 294 6.63 -10.61 -13.48
N ARG A 295 6.30 -11.88 -13.76
CA ARG A 295 7.21 -12.83 -14.44
C ARG A 295 7.43 -12.46 -15.90
N ASP A 296 6.38 -12.04 -16.59
CA ASP A 296 6.45 -11.62 -17.99
C ASP A 296 7.33 -10.36 -18.12
N MET A 297 7.16 -9.39 -17.23
CA MET A 297 8.01 -8.20 -17.18
C MET A 297 9.48 -8.55 -16.90
N TYR A 298 9.74 -9.45 -15.95
CA TYR A 298 11.10 -9.94 -15.70
C TYR A 298 11.69 -10.65 -16.93
N GLY A 299 10.92 -11.51 -17.59
CA GLY A 299 11.34 -12.19 -18.82
C GLY A 299 11.67 -11.21 -19.94
N ARG A 300 10.89 -10.14 -20.10
CA ARG A 300 11.17 -9.07 -21.07
C ARG A 300 12.44 -8.30 -20.74
N MET A 301 12.68 -8.01 -19.45
CA MET A 301 13.92 -7.34 -19.03
C MET A 301 15.15 -8.20 -19.34
N VAL A 302 15.11 -9.50 -19.01
CA VAL A 302 16.21 -10.43 -19.31
C VAL A 302 16.43 -10.56 -20.81
N ALA A 303 15.36 -10.70 -21.60
CA ALA A 303 15.47 -10.77 -23.06
C ALA A 303 16.08 -9.47 -23.64
N ALA A 304 15.64 -8.30 -23.15
CA ALA A 304 16.19 -7.02 -23.57
C ALA A 304 17.68 -6.91 -23.24
N GLU A 305 18.10 -7.31 -22.04
CA GLU A 305 19.51 -7.31 -21.62
C GLU A 305 20.37 -8.24 -22.49
N THR A 306 19.87 -9.44 -22.84
CA THR A 306 20.58 -10.34 -23.76
C THR A 306 20.71 -9.74 -25.15
N THR A 307 19.64 -9.14 -25.68
CA THR A 307 19.70 -8.49 -27.00
C THR A 307 20.64 -7.28 -27.03
N GLU A 308 20.69 -6.51 -25.94
CA GLU A 308 21.60 -5.37 -25.81
C GLU A 308 23.06 -5.86 -25.77
N LYS A 309 23.33 -6.92 -25.01
CA LYS A 309 24.66 -7.53 -24.93
C LYS A 309 25.11 -8.05 -26.29
N GLU A 310 24.27 -8.79 -26.99
CA GLU A 310 24.56 -9.30 -28.35
C GLU A 310 24.79 -8.16 -29.34
N ALA A 311 23.95 -7.12 -29.32
CA ALA A 311 24.13 -5.94 -30.17
C ALA A 311 25.44 -5.21 -29.86
N ARG A 312 25.83 -5.13 -28.58
CA ARG A 312 27.09 -4.52 -28.15
C ARG A 312 28.31 -5.33 -28.60
N GLU A 313 28.25 -6.65 -28.52
CA GLU A 313 29.30 -7.55 -29.01
C GLU A 313 29.41 -7.51 -30.54
N ALA A 314 28.28 -7.47 -31.26
CA ALA A 314 28.27 -7.30 -32.71
C ALA A 314 28.87 -5.94 -33.13
N LEU A 315 28.53 -4.87 -32.41
CA LEU A 315 29.08 -3.53 -32.67
C LEU A 315 30.58 -3.47 -32.38
N SER A 316 31.07 -4.12 -31.32
CA SER A 316 32.50 -4.16 -31.01
C SER A 316 33.28 -4.98 -32.03
N ALA A 317 32.73 -6.11 -32.49
CA ALA A 317 33.31 -6.92 -33.56
C ALA A 317 33.35 -6.15 -34.90
N SER A 318 32.26 -5.45 -35.25
CA SER A 318 32.20 -4.62 -36.46
C SER A 318 33.25 -3.50 -36.44
N ARG A 319 33.41 -2.82 -35.30
CA ARG A 319 34.45 -1.79 -35.13
C ARG A 319 35.87 -2.36 -35.18
N ALA A 320 36.09 -3.57 -34.67
CA ALA A 320 37.39 -4.23 -34.77
C ALA A 320 37.71 -4.59 -36.23
N ALA A 321 36.74 -5.11 -36.97
CA ALA A 321 36.89 -5.41 -38.40
C ALA A 321 37.13 -4.16 -39.25
N GLU A 322 36.45 -3.05 -38.95
CA GLU A 322 36.66 -1.77 -39.62
C GLU A 322 38.09 -1.25 -39.40
N ARG A 323 38.60 -1.31 -38.16
CA ARG A 323 39.99 -0.94 -37.84
C ARG A 323 41.00 -1.78 -38.62
N GLU A 324 40.83 -3.11 -38.61
CA GLU A 324 41.70 -4.01 -39.37
C GLU A 324 41.67 -3.72 -40.87
N ALA A 325 40.49 -3.43 -41.43
CA ALA A 325 40.36 -3.03 -42.82
C ALA A 325 41.09 -1.70 -43.11
N THR A 326 40.98 -0.71 -42.21
CA THR A 326 41.71 0.56 -42.36
C THR A 326 43.22 0.39 -42.27
N ASP A 327 43.72 -0.48 -41.38
CA ASP A 327 45.15 -0.76 -41.24
C ASP A 327 45.70 -1.43 -42.50
N ARG A 328 44.97 -2.41 -43.06
CA ARG A 328 45.33 -3.07 -44.33
C ARG A 328 45.38 -2.09 -45.51
N LEU A 329 44.44 -1.15 -45.59
CA LEU A 329 44.46 -0.11 -46.64
C LEU A 329 45.70 0.79 -46.50
N ARG A 330 46.02 1.19 -45.27
CA ARG A 330 47.21 2.00 -44.98
C ARG A 330 48.51 1.28 -45.35
N GLU A 331 48.61 -0.02 -45.07
CA GLU A 331 49.74 -0.85 -45.49
C GLU A 331 49.90 -0.87 -47.02
N ARG A 332 48.79 -1.06 -47.75
CA ARG A 332 48.79 -1.01 -49.22
C ARG A 332 49.19 0.34 -49.78
N GLU A 333 48.74 1.44 -49.16
CA GLU A 333 49.14 2.79 -49.55
C GLU A 333 50.65 3.00 -49.36
N ASN A 334 51.20 2.56 -48.23
CA ASN A 334 52.64 2.61 -47.96
C ASN A 334 53.45 1.77 -48.98
N GLU A 335 52.98 0.57 -49.33
CA GLU A 335 53.61 -0.28 -50.37
C GLU A 335 53.63 0.43 -51.73
N LEU A 336 52.50 1.03 -52.13
CA LEU A 336 52.39 1.76 -53.39
C LEU A 336 53.30 2.99 -53.41
N GLU A 337 53.42 3.70 -52.28
CA GLU A 337 54.34 4.83 -52.16
C GLU A 337 55.80 4.40 -52.29
N LEU A 338 56.19 3.28 -51.67
CA LEU A 338 57.52 2.71 -51.82
C LEU A 338 57.82 2.34 -53.27
N LEU A 339 56.89 1.67 -53.97
CA LEU A 339 57.03 1.31 -55.38
C LEU A 339 57.13 2.56 -56.28
N LYS A 340 56.33 3.60 -56.01
CA LYS A 340 56.43 4.89 -56.72
C LYS A 340 57.82 5.50 -56.54
N ASN A 341 58.34 5.52 -55.32
CA ASN A 341 59.68 6.04 -55.02
C ASN A 341 60.77 5.24 -55.75
N GLN A 342 60.67 3.91 -55.80
CA GLN A 342 61.60 3.07 -56.56
C GLN A 342 61.58 3.37 -58.08
N LEU A 343 60.39 3.56 -58.66
CA LEU A 343 60.26 3.91 -60.08
C LEU A 343 60.88 5.27 -60.40
N VAL A 344 60.74 6.26 -59.49
CA VAL A 344 61.38 7.57 -59.64
C VAL A 344 62.90 7.43 -59.66
N ILE A 345 63.47 6.65 -58.74
CA ILE A 345 64.92 6.38 -58.68
C ILE A 345 65.39 5.66 -59.96
N ALA A 346 64.68 4.61 -60.40
CA ALA A 346 65.02 3.87 -61.61
C ALA A 346 64.97 4.76 -62.87
N ARG A 347 63.98 5.65 -62.95
CA ARG A 347 63.86 6.61 -64.06
C ARG A 347 64.98 7.65 -64.05
N ALA A 348 65.39 8.12 -62.87
CA ALA A 348 66.53 9.02 -62.73
C ALA A 348 67.84 8.34 -63.18
N ALA A 349 68.06 7.09 -62.75
CA ALA A 349 69.23 6.29 -63.18
C ALA A 349 69.26 6.05 -64.70
N ALA A 350 68.09 5.84 -65.33
CA ALA A 350 68.00 5.63 -66.77
C ALA A 350 68.30 6.89 -67.60
N LYS A 351 68.07 8.10 -67.07
CA LYS A 351 68.38 9.37 -67.76
C LYS A 351 69.85 9.79 -67.68
N GLY A 352 70.63 9.19 -66.77
CA GLY A 352 72.04 9.53 -66.54
C GLY A 352 73.06 8.70 -67.32
N LYS A 353 72.59 7.74 -68.14
CA LYS A 353 73.39 6.99 -69.13
C LYS A 353 73.05 7.52 -70.51
#